data_AF-A0A1V3TP28-F1
#
_entry.id   AF-A0A1V3TP28-F1
#
_cell.length_a   1.000
_cell.length_b   1.000
_cell.length_c   1.000
_cell.angle_alpha   90.00
_cell.angle_beta   90.00
_cell.angle_gamma   90.00
#
_symmetry.space_group_name_H-M   'P 1'
#
loop_
_entity.id
_entity.type
_entity.pdbx_description
1 polymer ?
#
loop_
_entity_poly.entity_id
_entity_poly.type
_entity_poly.pdbx_seq_one_letter_code
_entity_poly.pdbx_strand_id
1 'polypeptide(L)'
;MQQRINQIQQTYREFLELQQKLVESQQQWQRSVELMKELEQFYYGDDYMEIRQQMDDGEEYDLTTQGEYSVMSEDALWNSFHEYQQLLWKQLRFAVSQLDREPSE
;
A
#
# COMPACT_ATOMS: atom_id res chain seq x y z
N MET A 1 -15.33 35.65 21.96
CA MET A 1 -16.23 34.92 21.05
C MET A 1 -15.72 34.89 19.62
N GLN A 2 -15.55 36.03 18.93
CA GLN A 2 -15.13 36.05 17.51
C GLN A 2 -13.81 35.32 17.22
N GLN A 3 -12.78 35.48 18.06
CA GLN A 3 -11.49 34.78 17.88
C GLN A 3 -11.63 33.26 17.91
N ARG A 4 -12.47 32.72 18.81
CA ARG A 4 -12.73 31.27 18.89
C ARG A 4 -13.47 30.77 17.65
N ILE A 5 -14.42 31.54 17.13
CA ILE A 5 -15.13 31.22 15.89
C ILE A 5 -14.14 31.15 14.72
N ASN A 6 -13.29 32.16 14.57
CA ASN A 6 -12.28 32.19 13.51
C ASN A 6 -11.31 30.99 13.60
N GLN A 7 -10.91 30.61 14.81
CA GLN A 7 -10.06 29.44 15.03
C GLN A 7 -10.74 28.15 14.55
N ILE A 8 -11.99 27.90 14.95
CA ILE A 8 -12.72 26.70 14.53
C ILE A 8 -12.99 26.69 13.03
N GLN A 9 -13.28 27.86 12.44
CA GLN A 9 -13.43 27.98 10.98
C GLN A 9 -12.14 27.63 10.24
N GLN A 10 -10.98 28.01 10.78
CA GLN A 10 -9.69 27.63 10.22
C GLN A 10 -9.47 26.12 10.30
N THR A 11 -9.71 25.50 11.47
CA THR A 11 -9.62 24.04 11.64
C THR A 11 -10.56 23.30 10.70
N TYR A 12 -11.78 23.81 10.49
CA TYR A 12 -12.73 23.18 9.58
C TYR A 12 -12.29 23.25 8.12
N ARG A 13 -11.69 24.37 7.68
CA ARG A 13 -11.10 24.48 6.34
C ARG A 13 -9.98 23.47 6.13
N GLU A 14 -9.06 23.37 7.07
CA GLU A 14 -7.97 22.38 7.03
C GLU A 14 -8.51 20.95 6.96
N PHE A 15 -9.57 20.65 7.72
CA PHE A 15 -10.23 19.35 7.66
C PHE A 15 -10.83 19.05 6.28
N LEU A 16 -11.53 20.01 5.66
CA LEU A 16 -12.12 19.82 4.32
C LEU A 16 -11.05 19.59 3.25
N GLU A 17 -9.94 20.34 3.30
CA GLU A 17 -8.82 20.14 2.39
C GLU A 17 -8.17 18.76 2.56
N LEU A 18 -8.04 18.29 3.81
CA LEU A 18 -7.52 16.96 4.09
C LEU A 18 -8.49 15.86 3.64
N GLN A 19 -9.79 16.05 3.82
CA GLN A 19 -10.82 15.08 3.44
C GLN A 19 -10.74 14.74 1.95
N GLN A 20 -10.52 15.74 1.09
CA GLN A 20 -10.34 15.52 -0.34
C GLN A 20 -9.14 14.61 -0.65
N LYS A 21 -8.00 14.87 -0.02
CA LYS A 21 -6.79 14.04 -0.16
C LYS A 21 -6.98 12.62 0.35
N LEU A 22 -7.78 12.43 1.40
CA LEU A 22 -8.10 11.11 1.92
C LEU A 22 -8.97 10.30 0.94
N VAL A 23 -9.92 10.95 0.26
CA VAL A 23 -10.72 10.30 -0.80
C VAL A 23 -9.84 9.89 -1.98
N GLU A 24 -8.91 10.75 -2.40
CA GLU A 24 -7.94 10.41 -3.45
C GLU A 24 -7.01 9.27 -3.03
N SER A 25 -6.56 9.27 -1.77
CA SER A 25 -5.76 8.19 -1.20
C SER A 25 -6.52 6.86 -1.21
N GLN A 26 -7.84 6.86 -1.03
CA GLN A 26 -8.64 5.63 -1.12
C GLN A 26 -8.56 4.98 -2.50
N GLN A 27 -8.51 5.77 -3.57
CA GLN A 27 -8.33 5.24 -4.94
C GLN A 27 -6.92 4.65 -5.12
N GLN A 28 -5.90 5.28 -4.52
CA GLN A 28 -4.54 4.74 -4.52
C GLN A 28 -4.45 3.40 -3.77
N TRP A 29 -5.15 3.28 -2.64
CA TRP A 29 -5.27 2.01 -1.92
C TRP A 29 -5.89 0.93 -2.79
N GLN A 30 -6.99 1.23 -3.47
CA GLN A 30 -7.62 0.28 -4.39
C GLN A 30 -6.66 -0.18 -5.49
N ARG A 31 -5.95 0.76 -6.12
CA ARG A 31 -4.95 0.42 -7.14
C ARG A 31 -3.80 -0.43 -6.57
N SER A 32 -3.35 -0.15 -5.35
CA SER A 32 -2.30 -0.94 -4.71
C SER A 32 -2.70 -2.40 -4.48
N VAL A 33 -3.98 -2.67 -4.16
CA VAL A 33 -4.49 -4.03 -4.01
C VAL A 33 -4.49 -4.78 -5.33
N GLU A 34 -4.88 -4.11 -6.43
CA GLU A 34 -4.85 -4.69 -7.77
C GLU A 34 -3.43 -5.07 -8.20
N LEU A 35 -2.48 -4.14 -8.01
CA LEU A 35 -1.07 -4.38 -8.32
C LEU A 35 -0.50 -5.53 -7.48
N MET A 36 -0.82 -5.58 -6.19
CA MET A 36 -0.30 -6.64 -5.34
C MET A 36 -0.85 -8.01 -5.74
N LYS A 37 -2.12 -8.08 -6.12
CA LYS A 37 -2.73 -9.30 -6.64
C LYS A 37 -2.06 -9.78 -7.93
N GLU A 38 -1.70 -8.87 -8.83
CA GLU A 38 -0.97 -9.20 -10.05
C GLU A 38 0.42 -9.78 -9.75
N LEU A 39 1.14 -9.18 -8.80
CA LEU A 39 2.44 -9.68 -8.35
C LEU A 39 2.34 -11.03 -7.64
N GLU A 40 1.31 -11.24 -6.81
CA GLU A 40 1.03 -12.53 -6.18
C GLU A 40 0.70 -13.61 -7.21
N GLN A 41 -0.07 -13.28 -8.25
CA GLN A 41 -0.37 -14.19 -9.35
C GLN A 41 0.88 -14.61 -10.11
N PHE A 42 1.80 -13.68 -10.35
CA PHE A 42 3.09 -13.99 -10.94
C PHE A 42 3.94 -14.89 -10.02
N TYR A 43 4.13 -14.49 -8.76
CA TYR A 43 5.05 -15.15 -7.83
C TYR A 43 4.57 -16.54 -7.38
N TYR A 44 3.27 -16.69 -7.11
CA TYR A 44 2.67 -17.96 -6.69
C TYR A 44 2.08 -18.77 -7.85
N GLY A 45 2.04 -18.20 -9.05
CA GLY A 45 1.63 -18.90 -10.27
C GLY A 45 2.77 -19.72 -10.87
N ASP A 46 2.51 -20.25 -12.05
CA ASP A 46 3.47 -21.10 -12.76
C ASP A 46 4.63 -20.28 -13.37
N ASP A 47 4.37 -19.03 -13.77
CA ASP A 47 5.32 -18.14 -14.45
C ASP A 47 6.65 -17.99 -13.70
N TYR A 48 6.60 -17.69 -12.39
CA TYR A 48 7.83 -17.48 -11.60
C TYR A 48 8.70 -18.74 -11.57
N MET A 49 8.09 -19.91 -11.36
CA MET A 49 8.82 -21.18 -11.28
C MET A 49 9.34 -21.61 -12.65
N GLU A 50 8.59 -21.37 -13.73
CA GLU A 50 9.02 -21.67 -15.08
C GLU A 50 10.24 -20.82 -15.47
N ILE A 51 10.19 -19.51 -15.26
CA ILE A 51 11.32 -18.61 -15.54
C ILE A 51 12.51 -18.97 -14.66
N ARG A 52 12.29 -19.32 -13.39
CA ARG A 52 13.36 -19.74 -12.48
C ARG A 52 14.04 -21.03 -12.97
N GLN A 53 13.26 -22.01 -13.43
CA GLN A 53 13.81 -23.25 -13.99
C GLN A 53 14.62 -22.98 -15.26
N GLN A 54 14.11 -22.14 -16.16
CA GLN A 54 14.80 -21.71 -17.38
C GLN A 54 16.15 -21.03 -17.08
N MET A 55 16.19 -20.18 -16.06
CA MET A 55 17.43 -19.58 -15.58
C MET A 55 18.41 -20.62 -15.01
N ASP A 56 17.91 -21.59 -14.26
CA ASP A 56 18.73 -22.70 -13.73
C ASP A 56 19.26 -23.61 -14.87
N ASP A 57 18.52 -23.71 -15.98
CA ASP A 57 18.91 -24.41 -17.21
C ASP A 57 19.87 -23.59 -18.10
N GLY A 58 20.16 -22.34 -17.72
CA GLY A 58 21.18 -21.48 -18.34
C GLY A 58 20.64 -20.42 -19.30
N GLU A 59 19.34 -20.19 -19.37
CA GLU A 59 18.79 -19.03 -20.10
C GLU A 59 19.11 -17.71 -19.37
N GLU A 60 19.49 -16.70 -20.13
CA GLU A 60 19.82 -15.37 -19.60
C GLU A 60 18.68 -14.39 -19.84
N TYR A 61 18.21 -13.76 -18.76
CA TYR A 61 17.23 -12.67 -18.79
C TYR A 61 17.88 -11.36 -18.35
N ASP A 62 17.44 -10.24 -18.94
CA ASP A 62 17.81 -8.92 -18.42
C ASP A 62 17.03 -8.62 -17.14
N LEU A 63 17.73 -8.68 -16.01
CA LEU A 63 17.18 -8.40 -14.69
C LEU A 63 17.55 -6.99 -14.19
N THR A 64 18.00 -6.10 -15.07
CA THR A 64 18.36 -4.73 -14.73
C THR A 64 17.11 -3.96 -14.27
N THR A 65 17.22 -3.32 -13.12
CA THR A 65 16.14 -2.54 -12.48
C THR A 65 16.51 -1.05 -12.40
N GLN A 66 15.55 -0.21 -11.98
CA GLN A 66 15.78 1.23 -11.79
C GLN A 66 16.31 1.58 -10.39
N GLY A 67 16.72 0.57 -9.61
CA GLY A 67 17.25 0.71 -8.25
C GLY A 67 16.57 -0.21 -7.22
N GLU A 68 15.43 -0.80 -7.57
CA GLU A 68 14.75 -1.85 -6.82
C GLU A 68 15.39 -3.24 -7.03
N TYR A 69 15.02 -4.22 -6.22
CA TYR A 69 15.41 -5.61 -6.48
C TYR A 69 14.59 -6.18 -7.65
N SER A 70 15.23 -7.01 -8.48
CA SER A 70 14.51 -7.75 -9.53
C SER A 70 13.46 -8.66 -8.90
N VAL A 71 12.30 -8.77 -9.55
CA VAL A 71 11.22 -9.69 -9.15
C VAL A 71 11.65 -11.15 -9.15
N MET A 72 12.71 -11.50 -9.89
CA MET A 72 13.30 -12.83 -9.89
C MET A 72 14.26 -13.08 -8.71
N SER A 73 14.54 -12.07 -7.88
CA SER A 73 15.30 -12.26 -6.64
C SER A 73 14.47 -13.05 -5.64
N GLU A 74 15.10 -13.98 -4.94
CA GLU A 74 14.45 -14.98 -4.07
C GLU A 74 13.41 -14.36 -3.10
N ASP A 75 13.76 -13.24 -2.47
CA ASP A 75 12.94 -12.62 -1.42
C ASP A 75 12.29 -11.29 -1.81
N ALA A 76 12.45 -10.78 -3.04
CA ALA A 76 12.01 -9.42 -3.38
C ALA A 76 10.48 -9.26 -3.24
N LEU A 77 9.73 -10.17 -3.87
CA LEU A 77 8.27 -10.17 -3.79
C LEU A 77 7.77 -10.65 -2.43
N TRP A 78 8.40 -11.69 -1.86
CA TRP A 78 8.04 -12.20 -0.54
C TRP A 78 8.09 -11.12 0.55
N ASN A 79 9.16 -10.32 0.59
CA ASN A 79 9.30 -9.21 1.52
C ASN A 79 8.25 -8.13 1.26
N SER A 80 8.04 -7.77 -0.01
CA SER A 80 7.05 -6.76 -0.41
C SER A 80 5.64 -7.13 0.03
N PHE A 81 5.27 -8.42 -0.06
CA PHE A 81 3.95 -8.92 0.36
C PHE A 81 3.77 -8.77 1.88
N HIS A 82 4.80 -9.13 2.65
CA HIS A 82 4.76 -8.99 4.11
C HIS A 82 4.65 -7.54 4.54
N GLU A 83 5.47 -6.65 3.97
CA GLU A 83 5.44 -5.22 4.27
C GLU A 83 4.08 -4.60 3.93
N TYR A 84 3.52 -4.96 2.78
CA TYR A 84 2.21 -4.47 2.35
C TYR A 84 1.07 -4.97 3.25
N GLN A 85 1.09 -6.25 3.65
CA GLN A 85 0.13 -6.77 4.61
C GLN A 85 0.22 -6.03 5.96
N GLN A 86 1.42 -5.75 6.47
CA GLN A 86 1.59 -4.98 7.71
C GLN A 86 1.02 -3.57 7.59
N LEU A 87 1.22 -2.94 6.42
CA LEU A 87 0.69 -1.62 6.13
C LEU A 87 -0.85 -1.61 6.15
N LEU A 88 -1.51 -2.60 5.54
CA LEU A 88 -2.97 -2.74 5.58
C LEU A 88 -3.49 -2.96 7.01
N TRP A 89 -2.82 -3.83 7.79
CA TRP A 89 -3.19 -4.05 9.19
C TRP A 89 -3.07 -2.78 10.03
N LYS A 90 -2.04 -1.98 9.81
CA LYS A 90 -1.86 -0.69 10.49
C LYS A 90 -3.02 0.26 10.18
N GLN A 91 -3.45 0.35 8.92
CA GLN A 91 -4.57 1.19 8.52
C GLN A 91 -5.89 0.71 9.16
N LEU A 92 -6.16 -0.60 9.13
CA LEU A 92 -7.36 -1.17 9.74
C LEU A 92 -7.42 -0.87 11.24
N ARG A 93 -6.34 -1.14 11.97
CA ARG A 93 -6.25 -0.88 13.41
C ARG A 93 -6.41 0.59 13.74
N PHE A 94 -5.82 1.48 12.92
CA PHE A 94 -6.01 2.92 13.06
C PHE A 94 -7.50 3.29 12.92
N ALA A 95 -8.15 2.87 11.85
CA ALA A 95 -9.56 3.19 11.60
C ALA A 95 -10.46 2.69 12.75
N VAL A 96 -10.31 1.42 13.15
CA VAL A 96 -11.06 0.85 14.28
C VAL A 96 -10.83 1.64 15.56
N SER A 97 -9.58 1.99 15.88
CA SER A 97 -9.27 2.76 17.10
C SER A 97 -9.92 4.15 17.16
N GLN A 98 -10.23 4.76 16.01
CA GLN A 98 -10.92 6.05 15.96
C GLN A 98 -12.44 5.89 16.05
N LEU A 99 -12.99 4.78 15.54
CA LEU A 99 -14.41 4.47 15.59
C LEU A 99 -14.87 3.97 16.97
N ASP A 100 -14.00 3.22 17.67
CA ASP A 100 -14.27 2.68 19.01
C ASP A 100 -14.19 3.73 20.12
N ARG A 101 -13.76 4.96 19.83
CA ARG A 101 -13.75 6.03 20.84
C ARG A 101 -15.19 6.40 21.18
N GLU A 102 -15.58 6.16 22.44
CA GLU A 102 -16.85 6.66 22.97
C GLU A 102 -16.92 8.18 22.77
N PRO A 103 -18.08 8.73 22.34
CA PRO A 103 -18.26 10.17 22.27
C PRO A 103 -18.04 10.75 23.67
N SER A 104 -17.15 11.73 23.80
CA SER A 104 -17.00 12.48 25.04
C SER A 104 -18.36 13.05 25.46
N GLU A 105 -18.87 12.67 26.64
CA GLU A 105 -20.07 13.26 27.26
C GLU A 105 -19.98 14.78 27.42
#